data_AF-A0A384AAB4-F1
#
_entry.id   AF-A0A384AAB4-F1
#
_cell.length_a   1.000
_cell.length_b   1.000
_cell.length_c   1.000
_cell.angle_alpha   90.00
_cell.angle_beta   90.00
_cell.angle_gamma   90.00
#
_symmetry.space_group_name_H-M   'P 1'
#
loop_
_entity.id
_entity.type
_entity.pdbx_description
1 polymer ?
#
loop_
_entity_poly.entity_id
_entity_poly.type
_entity_poly.pdbx_seq_one_letter_code
_entity_poly.pdbx_strand_id
1 'polypeptide(L)'
;MLVGPEDVINFKKIYRTLKKDEDIPLFPVQTKYMDAVKERIRLARQIEKAEYRNFQACLHNSWIEQAAAALEIELEEEMYKGGKADQQEERRRQKQTKVLKKELRHLLSQPLFKDDLKTKYPTQSGKLPELVSAPRNGESALSCLSKQKKKKKQQPEERQQEQPQPSTSAN
;
A
#
# COMPACT_ATOMS: atom_id res chain seq x y z
N MET A 1 24.81 10.42 7.16
CA MET A 1 25.01 11.26 8.36
C MET A 1 23.81 12.21 8.45
N LEU A 2 23.13 12.29 9.59
CA LEU A 2 22.01 13.22 9.79
C LEU A 2 22.58 14.44 10.52
N VAL A 3 22.56 15.61 9.89
CA VAL A 3 23.03 16.87 10.50
C VAL A 3 21.82 17.74 10.72
N GLY A 4 21.58 18.14 11.98
CA GLY A 4 20.52 19.08 12.31
C GLY A 4 20.82 20.47 11.71
N PRO A 5 19.81 21.29 11.39
CA PRO A 5 20.00 22.60 10.76
C PRO A 5 20.95 23.50 11.56
N GLU A 6 20.94 23.41 12.88
CA GLU A 6 21.78 24.21 13.78
C GLU A 6 23.27 23.83 13.69
N ASP A 7 23.57 22.57 13.39
CA ASP A 7 24.93 22.04 13.34
C ASP A 7 25.57 22.11 11.94
N VAL A 8 24.78 22.46 10.91
CA VAL A 8 25.25 22.59 9.52
C VAL A 8 26.43 23.55 9.40
N ILE A 9 26.38 24.66 10.16
CA ILE A 9 27.42 25.70 10.13
C ILE A 9 28.72 25.17 10.74
N ASN A 10 28.63 24.46 11.87
CA ASN A 10 29.79 23.90 12.55
C ASN A 10 30.43 22.78 11.73
N PHE A 11 29.61 21.92 11.12
CA PHE A 11 30.07 20.89 10.20
C PHE A 11 30.86 21.49 9.02
N LYS A 12 30.30 22.53 8.36
CA LYS A 12 30.98 23.21 7.24
C LYS A 12 32.31 23.85 7.67
N LYS A 13 32.40 24.40 8.88
CA LYS A 13 33.67 24.95 9.42
C LYS A 13 34.72 23.84 9.56
N ILE A 14 34.36 22.72 10.18
CA ILE A 14 35.27 21.58 10.38
C ILE A 14 35.73 20.99 9.04
N TYR A 15 34.83 20.81 8.06
CA TYR A 15 35.16 20.29 6.74
C TYR A 15 36.12 21.21 5.96
N ARG A 16 35.90 22.53 6.03
CA ARG A 16 36.83 23.53 5.47
C ARG A 16 38.21 23.46 6.13
N THR A 17 38.28 23.32 7.45
CA THR A 17 39.55 23.17 8.16
C THR A 17 40.29 21.90 7.74
N LEU A 18 39.56 20.82 7.44
CA LEU A 18 40.11 19.53 6.98
C LEU A 18 40.41 19.48 5.47
N LYS A 19 40.29 20.60 4.74
CA LYS A 19 40.46 20.69 3.26
C LYS A 19 39.59 19.69 2.47
N LYS A 20 38.43 19.32 3.01
CA LYS A 20 37.43 18.51 2.32
C LYS A 20 36.31 19.44 1.87
N ASP A 21 36.26 19.76 0.59
CA ASP A 21 35.18 20.57 -0.01
C ASP A 21 33.98 19.70 -0.43
N GLU A 22 33.63 18.71 0.41
CA GLU A 22 32.45 17.89 0.19
C GLU A 22 31.24 18.56 0.86
N ASP A 23 30.19 18.79 0.07
CA ASP A 23 28.91 19.27 0.60
C ASP A 23 28.23 18.20 1.45
N ILE A 24 27.39 18.65 2.40
CA ILE A 24 26.63 17.74 3.26
C ILE A 24 25.76 16.85 2.38
N PRO A 25 25.97 15.53 2.37
CA PRO A 25 25.16 14.65 1.55
C PRO A 25 23.72 14.68 2.05
N LEU A 26 22.79 14.91 1.12
CA LEU A 26 21.36 14.84 1.38
C LEU A 26 20.99 13.43 1.85
N PHE A 27 20.25 13.35 2.94
CA PHE A 27 19.77 12.06 3.43
C PHE A 27 18.82 11.46 2.37
N PRO A 28 19.00 10.18 1.98
CA PRO A 28 18.16 9.55 0.97
C PRO A 28 16.76 9.30 1.52
N VAL A 29 15.88 10.31 1.41
CA VAL A 29 14.47 10.20 1.78
C VAL A 29 13.69 9.51 0.66
N GLN A 30 12.96 8.46 1.00
CA GLN A 30 12.11 7.75 0.04
C GLN A 30 10.77 8.46 -0.10
N THR A 31 10.72 9.49 -0.95
CA THR A 31 9.51 10.30 -1.20
C THR A 31 8.37 9.50 -1.82
N LYS A 32 8.67 8.39 -2.51
CA LYS A 32 7.70 7.50 -3.17
C LYS A 32 6.61 6.99 -2.23
N TYR A 33 6.92 6.77 -0.95
CA TYR A 33 5.96 6.26 0.03
C TYR A 33 5.21 7.38 0.77
N MET A 34 5.66 8.63 0.66
CA MET A 34 5.08 9.75 1.41
C MET A 34 3.65 10.06 0.99
N ASP A 35 3.30 9.85 -0.28
CA ASP A 35 1.93 10.11 -0.74
C ASP A 35 0.93 9.14 -0.11
N ALA A 36 1.27 7.86 -0.03
CA ALA A 36 0.45 6.85 0.66
C ALA A 36 0.33 7.15 2.17
N VAL A 37 1.40 7.65 2.80
CA VAL A 37 1.38 8.07 4.21
C VAL A 37 0.49 9.30 4.41
N LYS A 38 0.59 10.31 3.53
CA LYS A 38 -0.24 11.52 3.58
C LYS A 38 -1.72 11.18 3.46
N GLU A 39 -2.10 10.30 2.55
CA GLU A 39 -3.50 9.87 2.40
C GLU A 39 -4.03 9.16 3.66
N ARG A 40 -3.23 8.28 4.28
CA ARG A 40 -3.59 7.64 5.56
C ARG A 40 -3.79 8.67 6.67
N ILE A 41 -2.89 9.65 6.79
CA ILE A 41 -2.97 10.72 7.79
C ILE A 41 -4.18 11.61 7.54
N ARG A 42 -4.48 11.95 6.28
CA ARG A 42 -5.63 12.74 5.89
C ARG A 42 -6.93 12.09 6.36
N LEU A 43 -7.11 10.80 6.06
CA LEU A 43 -8.28 10.04 6.50
C LEU A 43 -8.36 9.95 8.03
N ALA A 44 -7.24 9.68 8.70
CA ALA A 44 -7.20 9.62 10.17
C ALA A 44 -7.65 10.96 10.81
N ARG A 45 -7.16 12.10 10.31
CA ARG A 45 -7.57 13.44 10.78
C ARG A 45 -9.05 13.72 10.51
N GLN A 46 -9.58 13.27 9.37
CA GLN A 46 -11.01 13.41 9.07
C GLN A 46 -11.87 12.61 10.05
N ILE A 47 -11.45 11.39 10.40
CA ILE A 47 -12.13 10.54 11.39
C ILE A 47 -12.07 11.20 12.77
N GLU A 48 -10.90 11.62 13.22
CA GLU A 48 -10.72 12.32 14.49
C GLU A 48 -11.63 13.55 14.59
N LYS A 49 -11.66 14.40 13.55
CA LYS A 49 -12.51 15.59 13.52
C LYS A 49 -14.00 15.25 13.60
N ALA A 50 -14.42 14.16 12.95
CA ALA A 50 -15.80 13.71 13.00
C ALA A 50 -16.16 13.15 14.39
N GLU A 51 -15.25 12.39 15.02
CA GLU A 51 -15.46 11.81 16.35
C GLU A 51 -15.38 12.83 17.48
N TYR A 52 -14.53 13.85 17.34
CA TYR A 52 -14.37 14.90 18.33
C TYR A 52 -15.68 15.63 18.64
N ARG A 53 -16.53 15.81 17.62
CA ARG A 53 -17.87 16.42 17.80
C ARG A 53 -18.77 15.55 18.68
N ASN A 54 -18.73 14.24 18.48
CA ASN A 54 -19.52 13.29 19.27
C ASN A 54 -19.00 13.23 20.70
N PHE A 55 -17.68 13.24 20.87
CA PHE A 55 -17.06 13.29 22.18
C PHE A 55 -17.43 14.57 22.95
N GLN A 56 -17.45 15.73 22.29
CA GLN A 56 -17.90 17.00 22.87
C GLN A 56 -19.36 16.94 23.33
N ALA A 57 -20.25 16.33 22.54
CA ALA A 57 -21.66 16.16 22.93
C ALA A 57 -21.80 15.22 24.14
N CYS A 58 -21.10 14.09 24.13
CA CYS A 58 -21.07 13.17 25.27
C CYS A 58 -20.54 13.82 26.55
N LEU A 59 -19.45 14.58 26.45
CA LEU A 59 -18.89 15.33 27.58
C LEU A 59 -19.90 16.31 28.17
N HIS A 60 -20.57 17.07 27.31
CA HIS A 60 -21.59 18.03 27.75
C HIS A 60 -22.77 17.32 28.44
N ASN A 61 -23.24 16.21 27.88
CA ASN A 61 -24.35 15.45 28.45
C ASN A 61 -23.97 14.82 29.80
N SER A 62 -22.77 14.25 29.91
CA SER A 62 -22.27 13.73 31.19
C SER A 62 -22.11 14.85 32.23
N TRP A 63 -21.64 16.03 31.81
CA TRP A 63 -21.50 17.17 32.72
C TRP A 63 -22.85 17.67 33.25
N ILE A 64 -23.86 17.78 32.38
CA ILE A 64 -25.18 18.28 32.79
C ILE A 64 -25.92 17.27 33.68
N GLU A 65 -25.78 15.96 33.40
CA GLU A 65 -26.29 14.88 34.24
C GLU A 65 -25.70 14.97 35.66
N GLN A 66 -24.38 15.14 35.77
CA GLN A 66 -23.71 15.23 37.06
C GLN A 66 -24.11 16.50 37.82
N ALA A 67 -24.25 17.63 37.13
CA ALA A 67 -24.68 18.89 37.74
C ALA A 67 -26.13 18.81 38.27
N ALA A 68 -27.03 18.20 37.50
CA ALA A 68 -28.42 18.03 37.91
C ALA A 68 -28.55 17.04 39.08
N ALA A 69 -27.78 15.95 39.07
CA ALA A 69 -27.72 15.02 40.20
C ALA A 69 -27.24 15.71 41.49
N ALA A 70 -26.24 16.59 41.39
CA ALA A 70 -25.74 17.35 42.55
C ALA A 70 -26.74 18.39 43.08
N LEU A 71 -27.64 18.88 42.23
CA LEU A 71 -28.68 19.85 42.60
C LEU A 71 -30.04 19.20 42.87
N GLU A 72 -30.14 17.87 42.77
CA GLU A 72 -31.38 17.09 42.86
C GLU A 72 -32.48 17.60 41.92
N ILE A 73 -32.08 18.08 40.73
CA ILE A 73 -32.98 18.58 39.69
C ILE A 73 -33.29 17.45 38.71
N GLU A 74 -34.57 17.30 38.35
CA GLU A 74 -34.99 16.37 37.31
C GLU A 74 -34.67 16.95 35.92
N LEU A 75 -33.88 16.22 35.12
CA LEU A 75 -33.39 16.72 33.83
C LEU A 75 -34.36 16.35 32.70
N GLU A 76 -34.77 17.34 31.89
CA GLU A 76 -35.65 17.13 30.76
C GLU A 76 -34.89 16.68 29.50
N GLU A 77 -35.53 15.85 28.65
CA GLU A 77 -34.91 15.27 27.43
C GLU A 77 -34.41 16.34 26.45
N GLU A 78 -34.96 17.56 26.50
CA GLU A 78 -34.58 18.69 25.64
C GLU A 78 -33.25 19.37 26.05
N MET A 79 -32.79 19.17 27.30
CA MET A 79 -31.56 19.79 27.80
C MET A 79 -30.28 19.07 27.31
N TYR A 80 -30.43 17.86 26.76
CA TYR A 80 -29.31 17.12 26.18
C TYR A 80 -28.90 17.68 24.82
N LYS A 81 -27.58 17.75 24.58
CA LYS A 81 -27.07 17.99 23.23
C LYS A 81 -27.31 16.73 22.38
N GLY A 82 -27.94 16.92 21.21
CA GLY A 82 -28.27 15.84 20.28
C GLY A 82 -29.71 15.33 20.36
N GLY A 83 -30.69 16.23 20.50
CA GLY A 83 -32.13 15.91 20.52
C GLY A 83 -32.64 15.20 19.26
N LYS A 84 -33.96 14.93 19.20
CA LYS A 84 -34.56 14.04 18.17
C LYS A 84 -34.32 14.48 16.72
N ALA A 85 -34.27 15.80 16.45
CA ALA A 85 -33.94 16.35 15.14
C ALA A 85 -32.46 16.11 14.74
N ASP A 86 -31.56 16.25 15.71
CA ASP A 86 -30.12 16.03 15.55
C ASP A 86 -29.79 14.54 15.39
N GLN A 87 -30.62 13.65 15.94
CA GLN A 87 -30.36 12.22 15.93
C GLN A 87 -30.31 11.61 14.52
N GLN A 88 -31.11 12.11 13.58
CA GLN A 88 -31.04 11.64 12.19
C GLN A 88 -29.77 12.13 11.49
N GLU A 89 -29.37 13.38 11.70
CA GLU A 89 -28.14 13.92 11.15
C GLU A 89 -26.91 13.21 11.75
N GLU A 90 -26.94 12.95 13.05
CA GLU A 90 -25.91 12.23 13.77
C GLU A 90 -25.78 10.78 13.26
N ARG A 91 -26.88 10.08 13.00
CA ARG A 91 -26.85 8.77 12.33
C ARG A 91 -26.21 8.85 10.94
N ARG A 92 -26.44 9.92 10.17
CA ARG A 92 -25.81 10.11 8.84
C ARG A 92 -24.31 10.34 9.00
N ARG A 93 -23.88 11.18 9.95
CA ARG A 93 -22.47 11.43 10.26
C ARG A 93 -21.76 10.16 10.72
N GLN A 94 -22.36 9.39 11.62
CA GLN A 94 -21.81 8.11 12.06
C GLN A 94 -21.66 7.10 10.91
N LYS A 95 -22.61 7.06 9.96
CA LYS A 95 -22.47 6.23 8.76
C LYS A 95 -21.27 6.67 7.92
N GLN A 96 -21.08 7.97 7.72
CA GLN A 96 -19.92 8.52 7.00
C GLN A 96 -18.61 8.17 7.71
N THR A 97 -18.52 8.35 9.03
CA THR A 97 -17.34 7.98 9.82
C THR A 97 -17.04 6.48 9.73
N LYS A 98 -18.07 5.61 9.72
CA LYS A 98 -17.89 4.17 9.52
C LYS A 98 -17.32 3.83 8.14
N VAL A 99 -17.72 4.55 7.09
CA VAL A 99 -17.15 4.39 5.75
C VAL A 99 -15.67 4.80 5.74
N LEU A 100 -15.34 5.98 6.27
CA LEU A 100 -13.96 6.47 6.36
C LEU A 100 -13.07 5.52 7.17
N LYS A 101 -13.58 4.96 8.27
CA LYS A 101 -12.88 3.94 9.06
C LYS A 101 -12.59 2.67 8.27
N LYS A 102 -13.53 2.23 7.42
CA LYS A 102 -13.32 1.05 6.55
C LYS A 102 -12.25 1.34 5.51
N GLU A 103 -12.28 2.51 4.89
CA GLU A 103 -11.27 2.95 3.93
C GLU A 103 -9.88 3.02 4.57
N LEU A 104 -9.76 3.64 5.74
CA LEU A 104 -8.50 3.70 6.48
C LEU A 104 -8.00 2.30 6.86
N ARG A 105 -8.88 1.40 7.33
CA ARG A 105 -8.51 0.00 7.60
C ARG A 105 -8.00 -0.72 6.35
N HIS A 106 -8.64 -0.50 5.21
CA HIS A 106 -8.19 -1.05 3.94
C HIS A 106 -6.79 -0.54 3.59
N LEU A 107 -6.55 0.77 3.66
CA LEU A 107 -5.22 1.31 3.40
C LEU A 107 -4.17 0.78 4.38
N LEU A 108 -4.49 0.66 5.66
CA LEU A 108 -3.57 0.12 6.67
C LEU A 108 -3.26 -1.37 6.45
N SER A 109 -4.19 -2.13 5.88
CA SER A 109 -3.94 -3.54 5.51
C SER A 109 -2.96 -3.68 4.35
N GLN A 110 -2.79 -2.65 3.53
CA GLN A 110 -1.80 -2.65 2.44
C GLN A 110 -0.40 -2.33 2.99
N PRO A 111 0.63 -3.16 2.70
CA PRO A 111 2.00 -2.87 3.12
C PRO A 111 2.55 -1.64 2.38
N LEU A 112 3.10 -0.67 3.12
CA LEU A 112 3.74 0.53 2.54
C LEU A 112 5.10 0.19 1.93
N PHE A 113 5.90 -0.56 2.67
CA PHE A 113 7.19 -1.03 2.24
C PHE A 113 6.99 -2.42 1.64
N LYS A 114 7.03 -2.49 0.31
CA LYS A 114 7.22 -3.78 -0.36
C LYS A 114 8.71 -4.07 -0.24
N ASP A 115 9.04 -5.20 0.38
CA ASP A 115 10.39 -5.76 0.32
C ASP A 115 10.64 -6.20 -1.13
N ASP A 116 10.89 -5.21 -2.00
CA ASP A 116 11.49 -5.49 -3.30
C ASP A 116 12.83 -6.11 -2.97
N LEU A 117 12.95 -7.43 -3.21
CA LEU A 117 14.11 -8.24 -2.86
C LEU A 117 15.39 -7.53 -3.32
N LYS A 118 16.11 -6.89 -2.39
CA LYS A 118 17.34 -6.12 -2.68
C LYS A 118 18.56 -7.04 -2.82
N THR A 119 18.35 -8.24 -3.33
CA THR A 119 19.38 -9.25 -3.49
C THR A 119 19.67 -9.44 -4.97
N LYS A 120 20.95 -9.59 -5.31
CA LYS A 120 21.37 -9.84 -6.70
C LYS A 120 20.82 -11.16 -7.25
N TYR A 121 20.40 -12.06 -6.36
CA TYR A 121 19.85 -13.37 -6.68
C TYR A 121 18.53 -13.62 -5.93
N PRO A 122 17.52 -14.22 -6.58
CA PRO A 122 16.21 -14.50 -5.99
C PRO A 122 16.23 -15.36 -4.72
N THR A 123 17.29 -16.14 -4.49
CA THR A 123 17.40 -17.11 -3.38
C THR A 123 18.28 -16.65 -2.22
N GLN A 124 18.92 -15.49 -2.32
CA GLN A 124 19.95 -15.05 -1.36
C GLN A 124 19.39 -14.76 0.05
N SER A 125 18.10 -14.42 0.16
CA SER A 125 17.42 -14.20 1.44
C SER A 125 16.99 -15.51 2.13
N GLY A 126 17.32 -16.68 1.56
CA GLY A 126 16.96 -18.00 2.11
C GLY A 126 15.46 -18.33 2.05
N LYS A 127 14.63 -17.42 1.55
CA LYS A 127 13.21 -17.62 1.29
C LYS A 127 12.98 -17.53 -0.21
N LEU A 128 12.41 -18.56 -0.80
CA LEU A 128 11.96 -18.50 -2.20
C LEU A 128 10.92 -17.37 -2.31
N PRO A 129 10.99 -16.52 -3.36
CA PRO A 129 9.93 -15.57 -3.63
C PRO A 129 8.61 -16.31 -3.70
N GLU A 130 7.62 -15.85 -2.94
CA GLU A 130 6.29 -16.44 -2.95
C GLU A 130 5.74 -16.32 -4.37
N LEU A 131 5.77 -17.44 -5.08
CA LEU A 131 5.37 -17.52 -6.47
C LEU A 131 3.86 -17.28 -6.48
N VAL A 132 3.45 -16.06 -6.83
CA VAL A 132 2.06 -15.71 -7.04
C VAL A 132 1.53 -16.74 -8.03
N SER A 133 0.71 -17.68 -7.55
CA SER A 133 0.24 -18.79 -8.35
C SER A 133 -0.36 -18.21 -9.62
N ALA A 134 0.20 -18.58 -10.79
CA ALA A 134 -0.34 -18.19 -12.07
C ALA A 134 -1.85 -18.53 -12.09
N PRO A 135 -2.69 -17.72 -12.76
CA PRO A 135 -4.12 -17.98 -12.83
C PRO A 135 -4.36 -19.45 -13.22
N ARG A 136 -5.22 -20.16 -12.47
CA ARG A 136 -5.57 -21.58 -12.67
C ARG A 136 -6.07 -21.93 -14.08
N ASN A 137 -6.22 -20.93 -14.95
CA ASN A 137 -6.72 -21.03 -16.32
C ASN A 137 -5.60 -21.17 -17.36
N GLY A 138 -4.32 -21.18 -16.95
CA GLY A 138 -3.20 -21.42 -17.86
C GLY A 138 -3.10 -22.89 -18.28
N GLU A 139 -2.98 -23.17 -19.57
CA GLU A 139 -2.73 -24.53 -20.08
C GLU A 139 -1.44 -25.08 -19.46
N SER A 140 -1.51 -26.26 -18.83
CA SER A 140 -0.33 -26.91 -18.25
C SER A 140 0.71 -27.20 -19.34
N ALA A 141 2.00 -26.99 -19.05
CA ALA A 141 3.10 -27.24 -19.99
C ALA A 141 3.07 -28.66 -20.58
N LEU A 142 2.63 -29.64 -19.79
CA LEU A 142 2.44 -31.03 -20.23
C LEU A 142 1.30 -31.16 -21.26
N SER A 143 0.23 -30.36 -21.11
CA SER A 143 -0.88 -30.31 -22.06
C SER A 143 -0.45 -29.68 -23.40
N CYS A 144 0.40 -28.65 -23.39
CA CYS A 144 0.93 -28.05 -24.60
C CYS A 144 1.82 -29.04 -25.38
N LEU A 145 2.72 -29.75 -24.69
CA LEU A 145 3.59 -30.75 -25.31
C LEU A 145 2.82 -31.93 -25.90
N SER A 146 1.79 -32.41 -25.21
CA SER A 146 0.95 -33.50 -25.73
C SER A 146 0.14 -33.08 -26.97
N LYS A 147 -0.39 -31.85 -27.02
CA LYS A 147 -1.02 -31.28 -28.22
C LYS A 147 -0.03 -31.18 -29.39
N GLN A 148 1.22 -30.80 -29.12
CA GLN A 148 2.28 -30.69 -30.13
C GLN A 148 2.70 -32.05 -30.69
N LYS A 149 2.80 -33.09 -29.83
CA LYS A 149 3.02 -34.48 -30.28
C LYS A 149 1.86 -35.01 -31.13
N LYS A 150 0.60 -34.69 -30.78
CA LYS A 150 -0.57 -35.05 -31.60
C LYS A 150 -0.55 -34.38 -32.96
N LYS A 151 -0.20 -33.08 -33.04
CA LYS A 151 -0.04 -32.36 -34.32
C LYS A 151 1.07 -32.96 -35.19
N LYS A 152 2.21 -33.36 -34.61
CA LYS A 152 3.30 -34.04 -35.36
C LYS A 152 2.91 -35.43 -35.89
N LYS A 153 1.99 -36.13 -35.23
CA LYS A 153 1.46 -37.43 -35.72
C LYS A 153 0.44 -37.30 -36.86
N GLN A 154 -0.06 -36.09 -37.14
CA GLN A 154 -1.09 -35.83 -38.15
C GLN A 154 -0.55 -35.17 -39.43
N GLN A 155 0.77 -35.00 -39.59
CA GLN A 155 1.36 -34.69 -40.89
C GLN A 155 1.95 -35.98 -41.48
N PRO A 156 1.35 -36.56 -42.54
CA PRO A 156 2.02 -37.53 -43.38
C PRO A 156 3.12 -36.84 -44.20
N GLU A 157 4.24 -37.54 -44.40
CA GLU A 157 5.29 -37.19 -45.34
C GLU A 157 4.73 -37.05 -46.77
N GLU A 158 4.67 -35.82 -47.28
CA GLU A 158 4.87 -35.59 -48.72
C GLU A 158 6.23 -34.92 -48.90
N ARG A 159 7.23 -35.75 -49.21
CA ARG A 159 8.34 -35.43 -50.12
C ARG A 159 9.11 -36.73 -50.43
N GLN A 160 8.63 -37.45 -51.46
CA GLN A 160 9.45 -38.38 -52.24
C GLN A 160 10.61 -37.56 -52.85
N GLN A 161 11.86 -37.83 -52.48
CA GLN A 161 12.79 -38.71 -53.19
C GLN A 161 12.89 -38.41 -54.69
N GLU A 162 14.00 -37.76 -55.07
CA GLU A 162 14.80 -38.29 -56.17
C GLU A 162 16.29 -38.10 -55.83
N GLN A 163 16.98 -39.23 -55.83
CA GLN A 163 18.38 -39.40 -55.46
C GLN A 163 19.31 -39.09 -56.65
N PRO A 164 20.60 -38.86 -56.37
CA PRO A 164 21.60 -38.47 -57.36
C PRO A 164 22.16 -39.68 -58.10
N GLN A 165 22.96 -39.46 -59.16
CA GLN A 165 24.28 -40.08 -59.43
C GLN A 165 24.79 -39.66 -60.85
N PRO A 166 26.09 -39.85 -61.17
CA PRO A 166 26.95 -38.82 -61.77
C PRO A 166 27.53 -39.23 -63.14
N SER A 167 28.22 -38.30 -63.83
CA SER A 167 29.53 -38.53 -64.47
C SER A 167 30.00 -37.33 -65.31
N THR A 168 31.18 -36.81 -64.94
CA THR A 168 32.32 -36.40 -65.78
C THR A 168 32.09 -35.90 -67.22
N SER A 169 32.64 -34.73 -67.54
CA SER A 169 33.87 -34.52 -68.35
C SER A 169 33.80 -33.27 -69.24
N ALA A 170 34.97 -32.62 -69.38
CA ALA A 170 35.50 -31.74 -70.45
C ALA A 170 34.51 -30.94 -71.33
N ASN A 171 34.69 -29.64 -71.60
CA ASN A 171 35.88 -28.86 -71.97
C ASN A 171 35.65 -27.40 -71.60
#